data_AF-A0A2R6DLY8-F1
#
_entry.id   AF-A0A2R6DLY8-F1
#
_cell.length_a   1.000
_cell.length_b   1.000
_cell.length_c   1.000
_cell.angle_alpha   90.00
_cell.angle_beta   90.00
_cell.angle_gamma   90.00
#
_symmetry.space_group_name_H-M   'P 1'
#
loop_
_entity.id
_entity.type
_entity.pdbx_description
1 polymer ?
#
loop_
_entity_poly.entity_id
_entity_poly.type
_entity_poly.pdbx_seq_one_letter_code
_entity_poly.pdbx_strand_id
1 'polypeptide(L)' 'FLGLLFLSHREQVCLRQDDLFGDLWVTQPIPPTSSEEARAD' A
#
# COMPACT_ATOMS: atom_id res chain seq x y z
N PHE A 1 12.67 4.62 -6.43
CA PHE A 1 11.61 4.24 -7.40
C PHE A 1 11.61 2.74 -7.69
N LEU A 2 12.60 2.18 -8.39
CA LEU A 2 12.64 0.73 -8.73
C LEU A 2 12.46 -0.20 -7.52
N GLY A 3 13.06 0.09 -6.38
CA GLY A 3 12.85 -0.69 -5.15
C GLY A 3 11.38 -0.76 -4.70
N LEU A 4 10.64 0.35 -4.74
CA LEU A 4 9.21 0.38 -4.41
C LEU A 4 8.39 -0.43 -5.42
N LEU A 5 8.75 -0.37 -6.71
CA LEU A 5 8.13 -1.21 -7.73
C LEU A 5 8.38 -2.70 -7.47
N PHE A 6 9.60 -3.08 -7.09
CA PHE A 6 9.90 -4.47 -6.72
C PHE A 6 9.11 -4.94 -5.49
N LEU A 7 9.01 -4.09 -4.46
CA LEU A 7 8.22 -4.42 -3.27
C LEU A 7 6.74 -4.52 -3.59
N SER A 8 6.22 -3.64 -4.43
CA SER A 8 4.82 -3.67 -4.86
C SER A 8 4.50 -4.88 -5.74
N HIS A 9 5.41 -5.23 -6.65
CA HIS A 9 5.33 -6.45 -7.45
C HIS A 9 5.34 -7.72 -6.59
N ARG A 10 5.93 -7.69 -5.40
CA ARG A 10 5.91 -8.79 -4.43
C ARG A 10 4.76 -8.69 -3.43
N GLU A 11 3.78 -7.83 -3.69
CA GLU A 11 2.60 -7.59 -2.85
C GLU A 11 2.96 -7.16 -1.41
N GLN A 12 4.13 -6.57 -1.21
CA GLN A 12 4.56 -6.09 0.12
C GLN A 12 4.11 -4.66 0.41
N VAL A 13 3.83 -3.87 -0.63
CA VAL A 13 3.32 -2.50 -0.53
C VAL A 13 2.34 -2.19 -1.66
N CYS A 14 1.38 -1.33 -1.39
CA CYS A 14 0.50 -0.75 -2.39
C CYS A 14 0.96 0.67 -2.73
N LEU A 15 1.00 0.98 -4.03
CA LEU A 15 1.38 2.27 -4.57
C LEU A 15 0.13 2.96 -5.15
N ARG A 16 -0.09 4.23 -4.82
CA ARG A 16 -1.15 5.06 -5.41
C ARG A 16 -0.55 6.36 -5.94
N GLN A 17 -0.89 6.69 -7.18
CA GLN A 17 -0.54 7.96 -7.82
C GLN A 17 -1.72 8.37 -8.68
N ASP A 18 -2.31 9.52 -8.37
CA ASP A 18 -3.55 9.97 -9.01
C ASP A 18 -3.28 10.79 -10.29
N ASP A 19 -2.19 11.57 -10.29
CA ASP A 19 -1.79 12.43 -11.42
C ASP A 19 -0.44 12.02 -12.03
N LEU A 20 -0.23 12.35 -13.30
CA LEU A 20 1.07 12.14 -13.95
C LEU A 20 2.14 13.02 -13.29
N PHE A 21 3.18 12.40 -12.73
CA PHE A 21 4.21 13.04 -11.89
C PHE A 21 3.69 13.67 -10.58
N GLY A 22 2.49 13.28 -10.13
CA GLY A 22 1.99 13.61 -8.80
C GLY A 22 2.65 12.78 -7.70
N ASP A 23 2.22 13.01 -6.46
CA ASP A 23 2.78 12.31 -5.31
C ASP A 23 2.51 10.80 -5.36
N LEU A 24 3.54 10.03 -4.99
CA LEU A 24 3.46 8.59 -4.90
C LEU A 24 3.23 8.17 -3.44
N TRP A 25 2.01 7.77 -3.13
CA TRP A 25 1.64 7.28 -1.81
C TRP A 25 1.99 5.79 -1.68
N VAL A 26 2.60 5.42 -0.56
CA VAL A 26 3.00 4.04 -0.25
C VAL A 26 2.25 3.57 1.00
N THR A 27 1.59 2.42 0.91
CA THR A 27 0.80 1.83 2.01
C THR A 27 1.12 0.34 2.17
N GLN A 28 0.86 -0.21 3.36
CA GLN A 28 0.97 -1.65 3.58
C GLN A 28 -0.31 -2.36 3.11
N PRO A 29 -0.21 -3.57 2.53
CA PRO A 29 -1.38 -4.37 2.23
C PRO A 29 -2.05 -4.76 3.54
N ILE A 30 -3.37 -4.57 3.62
CA ILE A 30 -4.14 -5.06 4.77
C ILE A 30 -4.16 -6.59 4.66
N PRO A 31 -3.60 -7.34 5.65
CA PRO A 31 -3.71 -8.78 5.65
C PRO A 31 -5.19 -9.17 5.66
N PRO A 32 -5.61 -10.23 4.95
CA PRO A 32 -7.01 -10.67 4.92
C PRO A 32 -7.59 -11.01 6.31
N THR A 33 -6.76 -11.10 7.35
CA THR A 33 -7.13 -11.37 8.74
C THR A 33 -7.18 -10.12 9.64
N SER A 34 -6.85 -8.92 9.15
CA SER A 34 -6.71 -7.72 10.00
C SER A 34 -7.94 -6.81 10.02
N SER A 35 -9.08 -7.24 9.45
CA SER A 35 -10.28 -6.40 9.32
C SER A 35 -11.20 -6.41 10.56
N GLU A 36 -10.80 -7.05 11.67
CA GLU A 36 -11.67 -7.27 12.84
C GLU A 36 -11.21 -6.58 14.14
N GLU A 37 -10.20 -5.70 14.09
CA GLU A 37 -9.65 -5.04 15.31
C GLU A 37 -9.83 -3.51 15.35
N ALA A 38 -10.49 -2.91 14.34
CA ALA A 38 -10.77 -1.47 14.31
C ALA A 38 -12.25 -1.16 14.59
N ARG A 39 -12.83 -1.77 15.64
CA ARG A 39 -14.18 -1.42 16.12
C ARG A 39 -14.31 -1.50 17.65
N ALA A 40 -13.34 -0.94 18.38
CA ALA A 40 -13.45 -0.70 19.82
C ALA A 40 -12.76 0.62 20.21
N ASP A 41 -13.52 1.72 20.19
CA ASP A 41 -13.83 2.67 21.29
C ASP A 41 -14.62 3.85 20.72
#